data_AF-A0A413VV73-F1
#
_entry.id   AF-A0A413VV73-F1
#
_cell.length_a   1.000
_cell.length_b   1.000
_cell.length_c   1.000
_cell.angle_alpha   90.00
_cell.angle_beta   90.00
_cell.angle_gamma   90.00
#
_symmetry.space_group_name_H-M   'P 1'
#
loop_
_entity.id
_entity.type
_entity.pdbx_description
1 polymer ?
#
loop_
_entity_poly.entity_id
_entity_poly.type
_entity_poly.pdbx_seq_one_letter_code
_entity_poly.pdbx_strand_id
1 'polypeptide(L)'
;MTRQLLDTDAFANPIRYFASLLFVPDVSVDALFFPHPPRTIAPTITPTNNVERILFFFIITYLPFFLNINLSVRARLSIDNISFFFSFVIIFFYFFLFLFDFFRFNQLFFVHFVWFFLQQLQFYFIFRYFFVYFVSFCFLFYFFIFIAIHFSLCYYGVRSYNIIKRFFSLGVIMFKIERHRRIKEILKDCRQIEVSALSNLLNVSDATIRNDLEELEQEGFLTRFHGGATLNDSAAEQSDIPSSSSNQVEYDKNKEEIGEIASRIIKEREWVFLGPGSTNYYIAKALQQRSNINILTNNFLVADVLRGSASIRLLFMGGQIEHLGDYTIPDDWEKELHNIYLDKAFFSVDGVDLNSGYTLSDKPVFDIIRSVVKCTRETIMAVDHTKFDQRAFMKIGDLDLANTVVTNANIPNEYKRYFLEHGIRTYTTYDLKPVTF
;
A
#
# COMPACT_ATOMS: atom_id res chain seq x y z
N MET A 1 -3.66 -21.79 45.80
CA MET A 1 -2.66 -20.71 45.86
C MET A 1 -1.58 -21.04 44.83
N THR A 2 -1.58 -20.28 43.74
CA THR A 2 -0.48 -19.92 42.80
C THR A 2 0.95 -20.25 43.28
N ARG A 3 1.99 -20.57 42.47
CA ARG A 3 2.33 -20.31 41.05
C ARG A 3 3.69 -21.00 40.73
N GLN A 4 4.10 -20.91 39.46
CA GLN A 4 5.45 -21.09 38.85
C GLN A 4 5.67 -22.44 38.14
N LEU A 5 6.35 -22.57 36.99
CA LEU A 5 6.92 -21.74 35.91
C LEU A 5 7.43 -22.76 34.85
N LEU A 6 7.47 -22.38 33.56
CA LEU A 6 8.45 -22.71 32.48
C LEU A 6 9.03 -24.16 32.40
N ASP A 7 9.21 -24.85 31.27
CA ASP A 7 9.54 -24.38 29.93
C ASP A 7 9.61 -25.55 28.93
N THR A 8 9.58 -25.20 27.63
CA THR A 8 10.21 -25.85 26.45
C THR A 8 9.80 -27.25 25.94
N ASP A 9 9.13 -27.20 24.77
CA ASP A 9 9.45 -27.85 23.49
C ASP A 9 10.04 -29.27 23.43
N ALA A 10 9.33 -30.18 22.75
CA ALA A 10 9.87 -30.93 21.61
C ALA A 10 8.77 -31.65 20.81
N PHE A 11 8.68 -31.27 19.54
CA PHE A 11 8.15 -32.01 18.39
C PHE A 11 7.91 -33.52 18.59
N ALA A 12 6.66 -33.98 18.43
CA ALA A 12 6.34 -35.26 17.80
C ALA A 12 4.85 -35.43 17.46
N ASN A 13 4.61 -35.88 16.22
CA ASN A 13 3.47 -36.66 15.72
C ASN A 13 2.18 -35.96 15.19
N PRO A 14 2.01 -35.88 13.84
CA PRO A 14 0.74 -35.54 13.16
C PRO A 14 -0.38 -36.60 13.29
N ILE A 15 -0.16 -37.68 14.03
CA ILE A 15 -1.09 -38.82 14.13
C ILE A 15 -2.16 -38.61 15.23
N ARG A 16 -1.97 -37.64 16.14
CA ARG A 16 -2.90 -37.39 17.25
C ARG A 16 -4.13 -36.55 16.91
N TYR A 17 -4.17 -35.87 15.77
CA TYR A 17 -5.36 -35.12 15.32
C TYR A 17 -6.34 -35.99 14.50
N PHE A 18 -5.89 -37.14 14.00
CA PHE A 18 -6.74 -38.11 13.27
C PHE A 18 -7.44 -39.13 14.19
N ALA A 19 -7.03 -39.22 15.46
CA ALA A 19 -7.57 -40.15 16.45
C ALA A 19 -8.77 -39.58 17.26
N SER A 20 -9.20 -38.34 17.00
CA SER A 20 -10.36 -37.71 17.67
C SER A 20 -11.65 -37.71 16.84
N LEU A 21 -11.64 -38.29 15.63
CA LEU A 21 -12.79 -38.33 14.72
C LEU A 21 -13.48 -39.70 14.61
N LEU A 22 -12.96 -40.71 15.29
CA LEU A 22 -13.49 -42.07 15.25
C LEU A 22 -13.35 -42.68 16.64
N PHE A 23 -14.33 -42.50 17.53
CA PHE A 23 -14.77 -43.47 18.54
C PHE A 23 -15.88 -42.87 19.44
N VAL A 24 -17.11 -43.33 19.18
CA VAL A 24 -18.27 -43.42 20.08
C VAL A 24 -18.29 -44.90 20.54
N PRO A 25 -18.81 -45.36 21.70
CA PRO A 25 -19.78 -44.76 22.65
C PRO A 25 -19.47 -44.98 24.16
N ASP A 26 -20.27 -44.37 25.06
CA ASP A 26 -21.07 -45.15 26.02
C ASP A 26 -22.30 -44.36 26.46
N VAL A 27 -23.41 -45.08 26.62
CA VAL A 27 -24.82 -44.62 26.60
C VAL A 27 -25.51 -45.00 27.91
N SER A 28 -26.67 -44.37 28.17
CA SER A 28 -27.86 -44.90 28.89
C SER A 28 -28.06 -44.33 30.33
N VAL A 29 -29.24 -43.95 30.86
CA VAL A 29 -30.69 -43.97 30.49
C VAL A 29 -31.45 -42.95 31.37
N ASP A 30 -32.51 -42.32 30.83
CA ASP A 30 -33.87 -42.09 31.41
C ASP A 30 -34.61 -41.05 30.51
N ALA A 31 -35.88 -41.11 30.09
CA ALA A 31 -37.00 -42.06 30.15
C ALA A 31 -38.11 -41.56 29.17
N LEU A 32 -39.04 -42.45 28.76
CA LEU A 32 -40.42 -42.20 28.24
C LEU A 32 -40.55 -41.56 26.81
N PHE A 33 -41.27 -42.09 25.81
CA PHE A 33 -42.33 -43.11 25.75
C PHE A 33 -42.50 -43.71 24.32
N PHE A 34 -42.73 -45.03 24.28
CA PHE A 34 -43.50 -45.87 23.31
C PHE A 34 -42.91 -46.23 21.92
N PRO A 35 -43.23 -47.43 21.37
CA PRO A 35 -42.87 -48.77 21.86
C PRO A 35 -42.31 -49.71 20.75
N HIS A 36 -41.55 -50.72 21.20
CA HIS A 36 -41.10 -51.96 20.50
C HIS A 36 -42.26 -52.78 19.87
N PRO A 37 -42.07 -53.81 19.00
CA PRO A 37 -41.06 -54.91 19.07
C PRO A 37 -40.68 -55.57 17.69
N PRO A 38 -40.25 -56.85 17.57
CA PRO A 38 -39.04 -57.50 18.10
C PRO A 38 -38.15 -58.21 17.04
N ARG A 39 -37.00 -58.69 17.53
CA ARG A 39 -35.90 -59.48 16.93
C ARG A 39 -36.30 -60.84 16.34
N THR A 40 -35.52 -61.32 15.35
CA THR A 40 -35.00 -62.72 15.30
C THR A 40 -33.85 -62.93 14.28
N ILE A 41 -32.66 -63.23 14.82
CA ILE A 41 -31.58 -64.16 14.41
C ILE A 41 -31.44 -64.52 12.91
N ALA A 42 -30.31 -64.14 12.30
CA ALA A 42 -29.86 -64.61 10.98
C ALA A 42 -28.73 -65.66 11.12
N PRO A 43 -28.71 -66.73 10.30
CA PRO A 43 -27.49 -67.49 10.04
C PRO A 43 -26.64 -66.79 8.96
N THR A 44 -25.34 -66.70 9.23
CA THR A 44 -24.26 -66.15 8.39
C THR A 44 -24.18 -66.83 7.02
N ILE A 45 -24.39 -66.05 5.94
CA ILE A 45 -24.00 -66.37 4.57
C ILE A 45 -22.94 -65.34 4.17
N THR A 46 -21.66 -65.73 4.20
CA THR A 46 -20.56 -64.89 3.70
C THR A 46 -20.40 -65.09 2.20
N PRO A 47 -20.56 -64.04 1.36
CA PRO A 47 -20.39 -64.15 -0.09
C PRO A 47 -18.94 -64.43 -0.50
N THR A 48 -18.77 -65.44 -1.35
CA THR A 48 -17.48 -66.04 -1.74
C THR A 48 -16.83 -65.41 -2.96
N ASN A 49 -17.46 -64.42 -3.62
CA ASN A 49 -16.81 -63.63 -4.68
C ASN A 49 -17.10 -62.11 -4.59
N ASN A 50 -16.28 -61.33 -5.30
CA ASN A 50 -16.31 -59.86 -5.26
C ASN A 50 -17.62 -59.23 -5.76
N VAL A 51 -18.35 -59.88 -6.68
CA VAL A 51 -19.62 -59.36 -7.24
C VAL A 51 -20.75 -59.49 -6.22
N GLU A 52 -20.83 -60.62 -5.53
CA GLU A 52 -21.79 -60.84 -4.45
C GLU A 52 -21.50 -59.93 -3.25
N ARG A 53 -20.22 -59.69 -2.93
CA ARG A 53 -19.82 -58.70 -1.92
C ARG A 53 -20.26 -57.28 -2.29
N ILE A 54 -20.13 -56.88 -3.55
CA ILE A 54 -20.54 -55.55 -4.03
C ILE A 54 -22.08 -55.41 -3.99
N LEU A 55 -22.81 -56.43 -4.45
CA LEU A 55 -24.29 -56.43 -4.40
C LEU A 55 -24.83 -56.43 -2.97
N PHE A 56 -24.24 -57.24 -2.08
CA PHE A 56 -24.63 -57.30 -0.67
C PHE A 56 -24.28 -56.00 0.06
N PHE A 57 -23.13 -55.38 -0.26
CA PHE A 57 -22.74 -54.06 0.23
C PHE A 57 -23.69 -52.97 -0.28
N PHE A 58 -24.09 -53.00 -1.56
CA PHE A 58 -25.07 -52.06 -2.11
C PHE A 58 -26.44 -52.19 -1.45
N ILE A 59 -26.93 -53.42 -1.26
CA ILE A 59 -28.23 -53.67 -0.62
C ILE A 59 -28.21 -53.21 0.83
N ILE A 60 -27.20 -53.57 1.63
CA ILE A 60 -27.13 -53.15 3.04
C ILE A 60 -26.90 -51.65 3.19
N THR A 61 -26.14 -51.01 2.30
CA THR A 61 -25.84 -49.58 2.37
C THR A 61 -27.03 -48.71 1.99
N TYR A 62 -27.82 -49.11 0.99
CA TYR A 62 -28.89 -48.28 0.44
C TYR A 62 -30.30 -48.70 0.87
N LEU A 63 -30.54 -49.94 1.30
CA LEU A 63 -31.87 -50.37 1.78
C LEU A 63 -32.38 -49.57 3.01
N PRO A 64 -31.52 -49.11 3.95
CA PRO A 64 -31.95 -48.19 5.02
C PRO A 64 -32.23 -46.77 4.51
N PHE A 65 -31.62 -46.34 3.41
CA PHE A 65 -31.87 -45.05 2.78
C PHE A 65 -33.27 -45.00 2.13
N PHE A 66 -33.76 -46.14 1.64
CA PHE A 66 -35.10 -46.28 1.05
C PHE A 66 -36.21 -46.58 2.07
N LEU A 67 -35.88 -47.16 3.23
CA LEU A 67 -36.85 -47.45 4.31
C LEU A 67 -36.98 -46.34 5.36
N ASN A 68 -36.16 -45.27 5.28
CA ASN A 68 -36.13 -44.18 6.25
C ASN A 68 -36.58 -42.82 5.66
N ILE A 69 -37.61 -42.85 4.81
CA ILE A 69 -38.49 -41.69 4.60
C ILE A 69 -39.61 -41.79 5.64
N ASN A 70 -39.33 -41.28 6.84
CA ASN A 70 -40.32 -41.24 7.91
C ASN A 70 -41.28 -40.06 7.66
N LEU A 71 -42.48 -40.42 7.21
CA LEU A 71 -43.84 -39.89 7.45
C LEU A 71 -44.16 -38.38 7.54
N SER A 72 -43.19 -37.47 7.66
CA SER A 72 -43.42 -36.01 7.72
C SER A 72 -43.36 -35.31 6.35
N VAL A 73 -42.98 -36.02 5.28
CA VAL A 73 -43.13 -35.58 3.87
C VAL A 73 -44.30 -36.30 3.17
N ARG A 74 -44.98 -37.22 3.88
CA ARG A 74 -46.13 -37.98 3.37
C ARG A 74 -47.44 -37.17 3.29
N ALA A 75 -47.40 -35.86 3.53
CA ALA A 75 -48.54 -34.96 3.42
C ALA A 75 -48.30 -33.75 2.48
N ARG A 76 -47.33 -33.83 1.56
CA ARG A 76 -47.24 -33.00 0.35
C ARG A 76 -46.47 -33.77 -0.71
N LEU A 77 -47.19 -34.53 -1.54
CA LEU A 77 -46.90 -34.87 -2.94
C LEU A 77 -48.07 -35.75 -3.43
N SER A 78 -48.64 -35.39 -4.58
CA SER A 78 -49.88 -35.93 -5.15
C SER A 78 -49.74 -37.39 -5.62
N ILE A 79 -50.89 -38.00 -5.90
CA ILE A 79 -51.10 -39.31 -6.52
C ILE A 79 -50.32 -39.51 -7.85
N ASP A 80 -49.72 -38.45 -8.40
CA ASP A 80 -48.89 -38.50 -9.61
C ASP A 80 -47.51 -39.15 -9.41
N ASN A 81 -46.97 -39.19 -8.18
CA ASN A 81 -45.61 -39.74 -7.95
C ASN A 81 -45.55 -41.26 -7.76
N ILE A 82 -46.66 -41.94 -7.46
CA ILE A 82 -46.70 -43.41 -7.36
C ILE A 82 -46.83 -44.04 -8.76
N SER A 83 -47.55 -43.37 -9.67
CA SER A 83 -47.67 -43.77 -11.09
C SER A 83 -46.34 -43.59 -11.84
N PHE A 84 -45.59 -42.53 -11.52
CA PHE A 84 -44.24 -42.30 -12.04
C PHE A 84 -43.26 -43.40 -11.60
N PHE A 85 -43.36 -43.86 -10.35
CA PHE A 85 -42.47 -44.89 -9.81
C PHE A 85 -42.72 -46.29 -10.40
N PHE A 86 -43.99 -46.69 -10.59
CA PHE A 86 -44.31 -47.96 -11.27
C PHE A 86 -43.94 -47.96 -12.76
N SER A 87 -44.12 -46.83 -13.45
CA SER A 87 -43.66 -46.67 -14.83
C SER A 87 -42.14 -46.79 -14.95
N PHE A 88 -41.40 -46.26 -13.97
CA PHE A 88 -39.94 -46.32 -13.93
C PHE A 88 -39.42 -47.75 -13.71
N VAL A 89 -40.03 -48.52 -12.81
CA VAL A 89 -39.64 -49.93 -12.56
C VAL A 89 -39.91 -50.83 -13.77
N ILE A 90 -41.01 -50.60 -14.50
CA ILE A 90 -41.34 -51.34 -15.73
C ILE A 90 -40.36 -51.00 -16.85
N ILE A 91 -40.03 -49.71 -17.05
CA ILE A 91 -39.02 -49.27 -18.03
C ILE A 91 -37.64 -49.87 -17.70
N PHE A 92 -37.28 -49.94 -16.41
CA PHE A 92 -36.00 -50.50 -15.97
C PHE A 92 -35.92 -52.02 -16.18
N PHE A 93 -37.04 -52.74 -16.02
CA PHE A 93 -37.11 -54.18 -16.28
C PHE A 93 -37.02 -54.52 -17.78
N TYR A 94 -37.70 -53.76 -18.65
CA TYR A 94 -37.58 -53.92 -20.10
C TYR A 94 -36.19 -53.49 -20.63
N PHE A 95 -35.55 -52.49 -20.01
CA PHE A 95 -34.16 -52.12 -20.30
C PHE A 95 -33.18 -53.24 -19.93
N PHE A 96 -33.43 -53.98 -18.84
CA PHE A 96 -32.58 -55.09 -18.44
C PHE A 96 -32.74 -56.33 -19.33
N LEU A 97 -33.97 -56.61 -19.81
CA LEU A 97 -34.22 -57.65 -20.81
C LEU A 97 -33.60 -57.28 -22.18
N PHE A 98 -33.65 -56.01 -22.57
CA PHE A 98 -32.96 -55.49 -23.76
C PHE A 98 -31.43 -55.58 -23.63
N LEU A 99 -30.87 -55.30 -22.45
CA LEU A 99 -29.44 -55.49 -22.18
C LEU A 99 -29.05 -56.98 -22.23
N PHE A 100 -29.88 -57.89 -21.70
CA PHE A 100 -29.60 -59.33 -21.69
C PHE A 100 -29.57 -59.94 -23.09
N ASP A 101 -30.47 -59.51 -23.98
CA ASP A 101 -30.45 -59.89 -25.41
C ASP A 101 -29.31 -59.20 -26.19
N PHE A 102 -28.95 -57.96 -25.85
CA PHE A 102 -27.80 -57.25 -26.39
C PHE A 102 -26.45 -57.89 -25.99
N PHE A 103 -26.35 -58.48 -24.81
CA PHE A 103 -25.14 -59.15 -24.32
C PHE A 103 -24.94 -60.56 -24.92
N ARG A 104 -25.99 -61.24 -25.39
CA ARG A 104 -25.85 -62.51 -26.15
C ARG A 104 -25.29 -62.32 -27.57
N PHE A 105 -25.48 -61.14 -28.17
CA PHE A 105 -25.01 -60.83 -29.52
C PHE A 105 -23.55 -60.33 -29.59
N ASN A 106 -22.95 -59.95 -28.45
CA ASN A 106 -21.72 -59.15 -28.40
C ASN A 106 -20.41 -59.90 -28.09
N GLN A 107 -20.39 -61.22 -27.95
CA GLN A 107 -19.11 -61.92 -27.72
C GLN A 107 -18.19 -61.98 -28.96
N LEU A 108 -18.72 -61.82 -30.18
CA LEU A 108 -17.89 -61.66 -31.40
C LEU A 108 -17.48 -60.20 -31.66
N PHE A 109 -18.27 -59.22 -31.21
CA PHE A 109 -17.98 -57.79 -31.42
C PHE A 109 -16.94 -57.26 -30.44
N PHE A 110 -16.88 -57.83 -29.22
CA PHE A 110 -15.96 -57.39 -28.17
C PHE A 110 -14.47 -57.57 -28.54
N VAL A 111 -14.10 -58.63 -29.28
CA VAL A 111 -12.70 -58.84 -29.69
C VAL A 111 -12.25 -57.80 -30.73
N HIS A 112 -13.12 -57.45 -31.69
CA HIS A 112 -12.84 -56.41 -32.67
C HIS A 112 -12.91 -55.00 -32.07
N PHE A 113 -13.83 -54.76 -31.13
CA PHE A 113 -13.94 -53.49 -30.42
C PHE A 113 -12.74 -53.24 -29.49
N VAL A 114 -12.26 -54.24 -28.76
CA VAL A 114 -11.06 -54.12 -27.90
C VAL A 114 -9.81 -53.88 -28.74
N TRP A 115 -9.67 -54.53 -29.91
CA TRP A 115 -8.55 -54.28 -30.83
C TRP A 115 -8.59 -52.86 -31.43
N PHE A 116 -9.76 -52.36 -31.83
CA PHE A 116 -9.96 -50.98 -32.31
C PHE A 116 -9.73 -49.94 -31.21
N PHE A 117 -10.18 -50.22 -29.97
CA PHE A 117 -10.03 -49.32 -28.83
C PHE A 117 -8.58 -49.25 -28.32
N LEU A 118 -7.82 -50.36 -28.39
CA LEU A 118 -6.38 -50.37 -28.09
C LEU A 118 -5.57 -49.55 -29.11
N GLN A 119 -5.96 -49.55 -30.39
CA GLN A 119 -5.36 -48.70 -31.43
C GLN A 119 -5.67 -47.21 -31.21
N GLN A 120 -6.91 -46.88 -30.81
CA GLN A 120 -7.32 -45.51 -30.47
C GLN A 120 -6.66 -45.01 -29.17
N LEU A 121 -6.42 -45.87 -28.17
CA LEU A 121 -5.70 -45.50 -26.94
C LEU A 121 -4.25 -45.11 -27.22
N GLN A 122 -3.53 -45.86 -28.08
CA GLN A 122 -2.17 -45.48 -28.48
C GLN A 122 -2.14 -44.14 -29.23
N PHE A 123 -3.11 -43.89 -30.11
CA PHE A 123 -3.27 -42.60 -30.78
C PHE A 123 -3.59 -41.47 -29.80
N TYR A 124 -4.44 -41.72 -28.80
CA TYR A 124 -4.78 -40.74 -27.77
C TYR A 124 -3.58 -40.38 -26.89
N PHE A 125 -2.75 -41.36 -26.50
CA PHE A 125 -1.53 -41.09 -25.75
C PHE A 125 -0.51 -40.29 -26.57
N ILE A 126 -0.32 -40.63 -27.85
CA ILE A 126 0.57 -39.87 -28.75
C ILE A 126 0.04 -38.45 -28.97
N PHE A 127 -1.27 -38.29 -29.19
CA PHE A 127 -1.89 -36.99 -29.41
C PHE A 127 -1.88 -36.13 -28.14
N ARG A 128 -2.08 -36.72 -26.95
CA ARG A 128 -1.97 -36.02 -25.66
C ARG A 128 -0.54 -35.59 -25.38
N TYR A 129 0.45 -36.44 -25.64
CA TYR A 129 1.86 -36.06 -25.53
C TYR A 129 2.21 -34.95 -26.51
N PHE A 130 1.81 -35.07 -27.78
CA PHE A 130 2.03 -34.05 -28.79
C PHE A 130 1.33 -32.73 -28.43
N PHE A 131 0.11 -32.77 -27.90
CA PHE A 131 -0.62 -31.59 -27.47
C PHE A 131 0.03 -30.90 -26.26
N VAL A 132 0.50 -31.65 -25.27
CA VAL A 132 1.22 -31.08 -24.11
C VAL A 132 2.55 -30.45 -24.54
N TYR A 133 3.30 -31.10 -25.42
CA TYR A 133 4.53 -30.53 -25.99
C TYR A 133 4.24 -29.31 -26.87
N PHE A 134 3.18 -29.34 -27.66
CA PHE A 134 2.77 -28.23 -28.51
C PHE A 134 2.33 -27.01 -27.68
N VAL A 135 1.51 -27.21 -26.65
CA VAL A 135 1.10 -26.13 -25.74
C VAL A 135 2.31 -25.59 -24.97
N SER A 136 3.22 -26.45 -24.50
CA SER A 136 4.45 -26.02 -23.83
C SER A 136 5.37 -25.23 -24.76
N PHE A 137 5.47 -25.64 -26.03
CA PHE A 137 6.23 -24.95 -27.06
C PHE A 137 5.61 -23.59 -27.40
N CYS A 138 4.28 -23.50 -27.52
CA CYS A 138 3.58 -22.23 -27.69
C CYS A 138 3.84 -21.29 -26.51
N PHE A 139 3.78 -21.78 -25.27
CA PHE A 139 4.09 -20.97 -24.08
C PHE A 139 5.52 -20.44 -24.09
N LEU A 140 6.51 -21.29 -24.41
CA LEU A 140 7.90 -20.89 -24.56
C LEU A 140 8.08 -19.85 -25.68
N PHE A 141 7.41 -20.04 -26.81
CA PHE A 141 7.44 -19.10 -27.93
C PHE A 141 6.84 -17.74 -27.56
N TYR A 142 5.68 -17.71 -26.91
CA TYR A 142 5.07 -16.47 -26.41
C TYR A 142 5.92 -15.80 -25.34
N PHE A 143 6.58 -16.58 -24.47
CA PHE A 143 7.52 -16.06 -23.47
C PHE A 143 8.74 -15.40 -24.12
N PHE A 144 9.31 -16.00 -25.16
CA PHE A 144 10.41 -15.38 -25.91
C PHE A 144 9.97 -14.13 -26.67
N ILE A 145 8.77 -14.12 -27.26
CA ILE A 145 8.19 -12.90 -27.86
C ILE A 145 8.00 -11.82 -26.81
N PHE A 146 7.48 -12.15 -25.63
CA PHE A 146 7.30 -11.19 -24.54
C PHE A 146 8.64 -10.62 -24.07
N ILE A 147 9.66 -11.46 -23.87
CA ILE A 147 11.02 -11.01 -23.55
C ILE A 147 11.57 -10.13 -24.66
N ALA A 148 11.43 -10.51 -25.93
CA ALA A 148 11.90 -9.72 -27.05
C ALA A 148 11.20 -8.35 -27.13
N ILE A 149 9.88 -8.29 -26.90
CA ILE A 149 9.12 -7.05 -26.82
C ILE A 149 9.59 -6.22 -25.62
N HIS A 150 9.80 -6.82 -24.46
CA HIS A 150 10.24 -6.11 -23.26
C HIS A 150 11.67 -5.59 -23.38
N PHE A 151 12.58 -6.35 -24.00
CA PHE A 151 13.93 -5.90 -24.33
C PHE A 151 13.90 -4.81 -25.40
N SER A 152 13.02 -4.92 -26.40
CA SER A 152 12.84 -3.89 -27.42
C SER A 152 12.28 -2.61 -26.79
N LEU A 153 11.24 -2.69 -25.94
CA LEU A 153 10.68 -1.57 -25.20
C LEU A 153 11.69 -0.95 -24.23
N CYS A 154 12.50 -1.75 -23.53
CA CYS A 154 13.60 -1.22 -22.71
C CYS A 154 14.69 -0.58 -23.57
N TYR A 155 15.04 -1.16 -24.72
CA TYR A 155 16.02 -0.59 -25.64
C TYR A 155 15.53 0.72 -26.26
N TYR A 156 14.27 0.79 -26.70
CA TYR A 156 13.62 2.01 -27.17
C TYR A 156 13.40 3.01 -26.04
N GLY A 157 13.09 2.57 -24.82
CA GLY A 157 12.96 3.43 -23.64
C GLY A 157 14.29 4.06 -23.24
N VAL A 158 15.37 3.28 -23.19
CA VAL A 158 16.74 3.77 -22.94
C VAL A 158 17.25 4.63 -24.09
N ARG A 159 16.91 4.31 -25.34
CA ARG A 159 17.25 5.13 -26.52
C ARG A 159 16.48 6.46 -26.51
N SER A 160 15.19 6.46 -26.18
CA SER A 160 14.38 7.67 -26.01
C SER A 160 14.88 8.51 -24.84
N TYR A 161 15.21 7.89 -23.70
CA TYR A 161 15.83 8.57 -22.56
C TYR A 161 17.18 9.19 -22.94
N ASN A 162 18.03 8.47 -23.68
CA ASN A 162 19.32 9.00 -24.12
C ASN A 162 19.19 10.07 -25.21
N ILE A 163 18.17 10.01 -26.07
CA ILE A 163 17.82 11.07 -27.02
C ILE A 163 17.34 12.30 -26.27
N ILE A 164 16.37 12.16 -25.36
CA ILE A 164 15.85 13.24 -24.52
C ILE A 164 16.98 13.83 -23.67
N LYS A 165 17.83 13.01 -23.05
CA LYS A 165 19.01 13.45 -22.29
C LYS A 165 20.05 14.14 -23.17
N ARG A 166 20.24 13.71 -24.44
CA ARG A 166 21.05 14.44 -25.42
C ARG A 166 20.41 15.76 -25.82
N PHE A 167 19.09 15.83 -25.98
CA PHE A 167 18.35 17.06 -26.29
C PHE A 167 18.40 18.07 -25.13
N PHE A 168 18.26 17.61 -23.88
CA PHE A 168 18.46 18.42 -22.68
C PHE A 168 19.94 18.82 -22.48
N SER A 169 20.89 17.93 -22.78
CA SER A 169 22.33 18.22 -22.76
C SER A 169 22.80 19.17 -23.86
N LEU A 170 22.03 19.33 -24.95
CA LEU A 170 22.34 20.23 -26.07
C LEU A 170 21.68 21.61 -25.94
N GLY A 171 20.98 21.91 -24.83
CA GLY A 171 20.55 23.28 -24.50
C GLY A 171 19.51 23.90 -25.43
N VAL A 172 18.71 23.10 -26.14
CA VAL A 172 17.81 23.62 -27.21
C VAL A 172 16.42 24.02 -26.69
N ILE A 173 16.01 23.64 -25.48
CA ILE A 173 14.69 24.03 -24.95
C ILE A 173 14.82 24.38 -23.47
N MET A 174 14.87 25.67 -23.16
CA MET A 174 14.70 26.19 -21.81
C MET A 174 13.22 26.48 -21.55
N PHE A 175 12.66 25.90 -20.49
CA PHE A 175 11.28 26.16 -20.09
C PHE A 175 11.08 27.62 -19.70
N LYS A 176 9.89 28.16 -19.99
CA LYS A 176 9.56 29.57 -19.75
C LYS A 176 9.74 30.00 -18.29
N ILE A 177 9.32 29.16 -17.34
CA ILE A 177 9.46 29.43 -15.89
C ILE A 177 10.94 29.55 -15.49
N GLU A 178 11.78 28.60 -15.91
CA GLU A 178 13.22 28.63 -15.65
C GLU A 178 13.90 29.81 -16.34
N ARG A 179 13.46 30.17 -17.55
CA ARG A 179 13.93 31.34 -18.28
C ARG A 179 13.63 32.63 -17.53
N HIS A 180 12.40 32.80 -17.06
CA HIS A 180 11.98 33.95 -16.27
C HIS A 180 12.77 34.06 -14.97
N ARG A 181 12.97 32.95 -14.25
CA ARG A 181 13.80 32.91 -13.05
C ARG A 181 15.22 33.43 -13.33
N ARG A 182 15.87 32.93 -14.39
CA ARG A 182 17.22 33.37 -14.76
C ARG A 182 17.28 34.83 -15.21
N ILE A 183 16.29 35.32 -15.96
CA ILE A 183 16.21 36.73 -16.34
C ILE A 183 16.11 37.61 -15.08
N LYS A 184 15.29 37.23 -14.10
CA LYS A 184 15.16 37.94 -12.81
C LYS A 184 16.48 37.96 -12.05
N GLU A 185 17.21 36.83 -11.99
CA GLU A 185 18.54 36.74 -11.34
C GLU A 185 19.57 37.64 -12.00
N ILE A 186 19.70 37.57 -13.33
CA ILE A 186 20.65 38.38 -14.10
C ILE A 186 20.38 39.89 -13.92
N LEU A 187 19.10 40.28 -13.88
CA LEU A 187 18.71 41.68 -13.67
C LEU A 187 18.92 42.16 -12.23
N LYS A 188 18.83 41.27 -11.23
CA LYS A 188 19.20 41.61 -9.85
C LYS A 188 20.69 41.94 -9.72
N ASP A 189 21.54 41.20 -10.41
CA ASP A 189 22.99 41.38 -10.36
C ASP A 189 23.46 42.60 -11.19
N CYS A 190 22.97 42.73 -12.42
CA CYS A 190 23.48 43.73 -13.37
C CYS A 190 22.65 45.03 -13.41
N ARG A 191 21.47 45.06 -12.78
CA ARG A 191 20.45 46.15 -12.80
C ARG A 191 19.83 46.46 -14.16
N GLN A 192 20.58 46.32 -15.24
CA GLN A 192 20.16 46.57 -16.62
C GLN A 192 20.83 45.58 -17.57
N ILE A 193 20.14 45.17 -18.63
CA ILE A 193 20.71 44.28 -19.64
C ILE A 193 20.04 44.44 -21.01
N GLU A 194 20.81 44.23 -22.08
CA GLU A 194 20.33 44.22 -23.45
C GLU A 194 19.67 42.88 -23.83
N VAL A 195 18.69 42.94 -24.73
CA VAL A 195 17.99 41.76 -25.27
C VAL A 195 18.96 40.78 -25.93
N SER A 196 19.92 41.30 -26.69
CA SER A 196 20.97 40.53 -27.37
C SER A 196 21.86 39.76 -26.37
N ALA A 197 22.19 40.38 -25.25
CA ALA A 197 22.98 39.77 -24.18
C ALA A 197 22.18 38.65 -23.48
N LEU A 198 20.92 38.88 -23.14
CA LEU A 198 20.04 37.85 -22.57
C LEU A 198 19.83 36.67 -23.52
N SER A 199 19.60 36.95 -24.80
CA SER A 199 19.43 35.97 -25.88
C SER A 199 20.63 35.03 -25.96
N ASN A 200 21.85 35.59 -25.94
CA ASN A 200 23.10 34.83 -25.93
C ASN A 200 23.33 34.04 -24.63
N LEU A 201 23.09 34.65 -23.46
CA LEU A 201 23.29 34.01 -22.15
C LEU A 201 22.34 32.82 -21.93
N LEU A 202 21.12 32.93 -22.46
CA LEU A 202 20.04 31.97 -22.24
C LEU A 202 19.82 31.04 -23.44
N ASN A 203 20.59 31.21 -24.51
CA ASN A 203 20.51 30.43 -25.76
C ASN A 203 19.08 30.35 -26.31
N VAL A 204 18.38 31.48 -26.37
CA VAL A 204 17.01 31.62 -26.88
C VAL A 204 16.92 32.80 -27.83
N SER A 205 15.95 32.81 -28.75
CA SER A 205 15.84 33.89 -29.73
C SER A 205 15.51 35.24 -29.08
N ASP A 206 15.95 36.34 -29.70
CA ASP A 206 15.58 37.70 -29.29
C ASP A 206 14.07 37.91 -29.22
N ALA A 207 13.30 37.27 -30.11
CA ALA A 207 11.84 37.34 -30.10
C ALA A 207 11.26 36.70 -28.83
N THR A 208 11.84 35.60 -28.37
CA THR A 208 11.48 34.94 -27.12
C THR A 208 11.79 35.83 -25.92
N ILE A 209 13.01 36.40 -25.86
CA ILE A 209 13.40 37.32 -24.78
C ILE A 209 12.50 38.56 -24.76
N ARG A 210 12.15 39.15 -25.91
CA ARG A 210 11.24 40.30 -25.96
C ARG A 210 9.86 39.97 -25.37
N ASN A 211 9.32 38.79 -25.67
CA ASN A 211 8.06 38.32 -25.08
C ASN A 211 8.20 38.09 -23.58
N ASP A 212 9.29 37.49 -23.11
CA ASP A 212 9.50 37.28 -21.68
C ASP A 212 9.65 38.60 -20.92
N LEU A 213 10.39 39.56 -21.47
CA LEU A 213 10.55 40.88 -20.87
C LEU A 213 9.23 41.66 -20.87
N GLU A 214 8.37 41.46 -21.86
CA GLU A 214 7.02 42.06 -21.89
C GLU A 214 6.15 41.56 -20.74
N GLU A 215 6.17 40.26 -20.48
CA GLU A 215 5.42 39.68 -19.37
C GLU A 215 5.99 40.13 -18.02
N LEU A 216 7.31 40.19 -17.87
CA LEU A 216 7.96 40.68 -16.65
C LEU A 216 7.77 42.18 -16.41
N GLU A 217 7.57 42.97 -17.47
CA GLU A 217 7.16 44.37 -17.38
C GLU A 217 5.71 44.50 -16.91
N GLN A 218 4.79 43.65 -17.41
CA GLN A 218 3.41 43.59 -16.94
C GLN A 218 3.32 43.19 -15.45
N GLU A 219 4.24 42.35 -14.97
CA GLU A 219 4.40 42.00 -13.55
C GLU A 219 5.00 43.14 -12.70
N GLY A 220 5.44 44.24 -13.31
CA GLY A 220 6.07 45.37 -12.62
C GLY A 220 7.50 45.11 -12.14
N PHE A 221 8.12 43.99 -12.56
CA PHE A 221 9.47 43.60 -12.14
C PHE A 221 10.56 44.46 -12.81
N LEU A 222 10.34 44.83 -14.08
CA LEU A 222 11.30 45.59 -14.88
C LEU A 222 10.59 46.65 -15.72
N THR A 223 11.33 47.59 -16.28
CA THR A 223 10.90 48.53 -17.31
C THR A 223 11.73 48.31 -18.56
N ARG A 224 11.08 48.23 -19.73
CA ARG A 224 11.77 48.07 -21.01
C ARG A 224 12.22 49.43 -21.54
N PHE A 225 13.36 49.42 -22.23
CA PHE A 225 13.81 50.55 -23.05
C PHE A 225 14.21 50.04 -24.44
N HIS A 226 14.57 50.94 -25.35
CA HIS A 226 14.98 50.55 -26.68
C HIS A 226 16.27 49.70 -26.63
N GLY A 227 16.11 48.39 -26.81
CA GLY A 227 17.21 47.41 -26.88
C GLY A 227 17.42 46.58 -25.61
N GLY A 228 16.71 46.82 -24.52
CA GLY A 228 16.96 46.15 -23.25
C GLY A 228 15.88 46.33 -22.19
N ALA A 229 16.20 45.95 -20.95
CA ALA A 229 15.37 46.10 -19.78
C ALA A 229 16.19 46.56 -18.57
N THR A 230 15.56 47.35 -17.70
CA THR A 230 16.11 47.79 -16.40
C THR A 230 15.22 47.28 -15.27
N LEU A 231 15.82 46.87 -14.16
CA LEU A 231 15.09 46.48 -12.95
C LEU A 231 14.36 47.70 -12.37
N ASN A 232 13.11 47.52 -11.93
CA ASN A 232 12.36 48.58 -11.25
C ASN A 232 12.82 48.71 -9.79
N ASP A 233 12.91 49.93 -9.26
CA ASP A 233 13.32 50.17 -7.87
C ASP A 233 12.36 49.50 -6.87
N SER A 234 11.06 49.49 -7.15
CA SER A 234 10.06 48.73 -6.38
C SER A 234 10.27 47.21 -6.43
N ALA A 235 10.83 46.68 -7.52
CA ALA A 235 11.15 45.26 -7.66
C ALA A 235 12.50 44.89 -7.01
N ALA A 236 13.41 45.86 -6.87
CA ALA A 236 14.62 45.73 -6.07
C ALA A 236 14.30 45.67 -4.56
N GLU A 237 13.28 46.41 -4.12
CA GLU A 237 12.77 46.39 -2.73
C GLU A 237 11.75 45.27 -2.46
N GLN A 238 11.04 44.77 -3.47
CA GLN A 238 10.19 43.56 -3.39
C GLN A 238 11.01 42.25 -3.46
N SER A 239 12.27 42.28 -3.03
CA SER A 239 13.17 41.12 -3.07
C SER A 239 12.72 39.95 -2.20
N ASP A 240 11.75 40.14 -1.28
CA ASP A 240 11.33 39.12 -0.32
C ASP A 240 9.82 38.81 -0.29
N ILE A 241 9.01 39.31 -1.24
CA ILE A 241 7.57 38.98 -1.26
C ILE A 241 7.25 38.20 -2.54
N PRO A 242 7.05 36.86 -2.47
CA PRO A 242 6.51 36.10 -3.57
C PRO A 242 5.16 36.71 -3.96
N SER A 243 5.08 37.22 -5.19
CA SER A 243 3.83 37.63 -5.82
C SER A 243 2.86 36.45 -5.78
N SER A 244 1.76 36.65 -5.08
CA SER A 244 0.66 35.71 -4.89
C SER A 244 0.05 35.25 -6.21
N SER A 245 0.45 34.06 -6.67
CA SER A 245 -0.36 33.25 -7.60
C SER A 245 0.02 31.76 -7.58
N SER A 246 0.31 31.20 -6.41
CA SER A 246 -0.08 29.84 -5.99
C SER A 246 0.58 29.50 -4.65
N ASN A 247 -0.16 29.65 -3.55
CA ASN A 247 0.17 29.00 -2.27
C ASN A 247 -0.06 27.47 -2.37
N GLN A 248 0.35 26.85 -3.48
CA GLN A 248 0.27 25.42 -3.63
C GLN A 248 1.60 24.85 -3.17
N VAL A 249 1.61 24.40 -1.91
CA VAL A 249 2.63 23.45 -1.45
C VAL A 249 2.68 22.32 -2.47
N GLU A 250 3.84 22.10 -3.09
CA GLU A 250 3.99 21.05 -4.09
C GLU A 250 3.60 19.70 -3.48
N TYR A 251 2.85 18.90 -4.26
CA TYR A 251 2.43 17.59 -3.82
C TYR A 251 3.65 16.68 -3.59
N ASP A 252 3.76 16.14 -2.39
CA ASP A 252 4.85 15.29 -1.94
C ASP A 252 4.28 14.08 -1.20
N LYS A 253 4.28 12.94 -1.89
CA LYS A 253 3.76 11.68 -1.36
C LYS A 253 4.48 11.24 -0.08
N ASN A 254 5.79 11.50 0.04
CA ASN A 254 6.55 11.07 1.21
C ASN A 254 6.10 11.85 2.46
N LYS A 255 5.84 13.14 2.31
CA LYS A 255 5.36 13.99 3.41
C LYS A 255 3.90 13.73 3.74
N GLU A 256 3.07 13.40 2.75
CA GLU A 256 1.68 12.97 2.98
C GLU A 256 1.63 11.70 3.85
N GLU A 257 2.44 10.69 3.52
CA GLU A 257 2.56 9.47 4.32
C GLU A 257 2.99 9.74 5.76
N ILE A 258 3.99 10.61 5.95
CA ILE A 258 4.43 11.06 7.28
C ILE A 258 3.28 11.75 8.03
N GLY A 259 2.52 12.61 7.34
CA GLY A 259 1.36 13.29 7.89
C GLY A 259 0.30 12.32 8.42
N GLU A 260 -0.03 11.30 7.63
CA GLU A 260 -0.97 10.25 8.02
C GLU A 260 -0.50 9.49 9.27
N ILE A 261 0.77 9.07 9.31
CA ILE A 261 1.34 8.37 10.47
C ILE A 261 1.30 9.28 11.71
N ALA A 262 1.78 10.51 11.60
CA ALA A 262 1.83 11.48 12.68
C ALA A 262 0.44 11.74 13.28
N SER A 263 -0.60 11.88 12.43
CA SER A 263 -1.98 12.13 12.86
C SER A 263 -2.55 11.05 13.77
N ARG A 264 -2.07 9.81 13.64
CA ARG A 264 -2.50 8.64 14.44
C ARG A 264 -1.80 8.55 15.79
N ILE A 265 -0.62 9.16 15.92
CA ILE A 265 0.17 9.19 17.14
C ILE A 265 -0.32 10.29 18.09
N ILE A 266 -0.85 11.39 17.52
CA ILE A 266 -1.49 12.47 18.27
C ILE A 266 -2.79 11.97 18.90
N LYS A 267 -2.95 12.18 20.22
CA LYS A 267 -4.14 11.79 20.97
C LYS A 267 -5.08 12.98 21.19
N GLU A 268 -6.34 12.67 21.49
CA GLU A 268 -7.29 13.70 21.87
C GLU A 268 -6.84 14.42 23.14
N ARG A 269 -7.19 15.71 23.20
CA ARG A 269 -6.92 16.69 24.26
C ARG A 269 -5.45 17.08 24.44
N GLU A 270 -4.56 16.54 23.62
CA GLU A 270 -3.15 16.93 23.64
C GLU A 270 -2.94 18.34 23.08
N TRP A 271 -1.93 19.03 23.61
CA TRP A 271 -1.35 20.22 23.01
C TRP A 271 -0.16 19.85 22.15
N VAL A 272 -0.28 20.07 20.84
CA VAL A 272 0.73 19.70 19.85
C VAL A 272 1.30 20.93 19.19
N PHE A 273 2.63 21.04 19.18
CA PHE A 273 3.32 22.03 18.37
C PHE A 273 3.62 21.49 16.97
N LEU A 274 3.22 22.25 15.96
CA LEU A 274 3.58 22.03 14.55
C LEU A 274 4.46 23.20 14.10
N GLY A 275 5.74 22.94 13.91
CA GLY A 275 6.71 23.99 13.57
C GLY A 275 6.77 24.37 12.09
N PRO A 276 7.81 25.11 11.69
CA PRO A 276 8.08 25.43 10.29
C PRO A 276 8.20 24.20 9.39
N GLY A 277 8.03 24.42 8.09
CA GLY A 277 8.29 23.43 7.03
C GLY A 277 7.06 22.71 6.47
N SER A 278 7.18 22.27 5.22
CA SER A 278 6.08 21.62 4.48
C SER A 278 5.61 20.30 5.08
N THR A 279 6.49 19.55 5.78
CA THR A 279 6.10 18.29 6.42
C THR A 279 5.02 18.52 7.48
N ASN A 280 5.15 19.60 8.26
CA ASN A 280 4.14 19.98 9.26
C ASN A 280 2.80 20.40 8.61
N TYR A 281 2.83 20.98 7.41
CA TYR A 281 1.62 21.20 6.61
C TYR A 281 0.88 19.88 6.29
N TYR A 282 1.60 18.81 5.90
CA TYR A 282 0.98 17.51 5.65
C TYR A 282 0.42 16.86 6.93
N ILE A 283 1.09 17.03 8.06
CA ILE A 283 0.55 16.62 9.37
C ILE A 283 -0.76 17.37 9.65
N ALA A 284 -0.78 18.69 9.47
CA ALA A 284 -1.97 19.51 9.64
C ALA A 284 -3.11 19.06 8.71
N LYS A 285 -2.82 18.74 7.45
CA LYS A 285 -3.79 18.25 6.47
C LYS A 285 -4.45 16.94 6.94
N ALA A 286 -3.65 16.00 7.42
CA ALA A 286 -4.16 14.74 7.98
C ALA A 286 -4.98 14.94 9.27
N LEU A 287 -4.67 15.99 10.04
CA LEU A 287 -5.40 16.33 11.26
C LEU A 287 -6.77 16.97 11.03
N GLN A 288 -7.07 17.54 9.86
CA GLN A 288 -8.36 18.21 9.59
C GLN A 288 -9.59 17.35 9.90
N GLN A 289 -9.48 16.03 9.76
CA GLN A 289 -10.57 15.08 10.01
C GLN A 289 -10.69 14.67 11.49
N ARG A 290 -9.78 15.13 12.35
CA ARG A 290 -9.73 14.81 13.78
C ARG A 290 -10.47 15.89 14.58
N SER A 291 -10.72 15.59 15.85
CA SER A 291 -11.42 16.48 16.77
C SER A 291 -10.78 16.45 18.15
N ASN A 292 -11.09 17.47 18.96
CA ASN A 292 -10.62 17.60 20.33
C ASN A 292 -9.09 17.67 20.47
N ILE A 293 -8.39 18.24 19.49
CA ILE A 293 -6.93 18.42 19.55
C ILE A 293 -6.63 19.92 19.63
N ASN A 294 -5.58 20.28 20.38
CA ASN A 294 -5.11 21.65 20.48
C ASN A 294 -3.78 21.77 19.71
N ILE A 295 -3.69 22.74 18.81
CA ILE A 295 -2.51 22.99 17.98
C ILE A 295 -1.92 24.35 18.33
N LEU A 296 -0.65 24.37 18.67
CA LEU A 296 0.19 25.56 18.68
C LEU A 296 1.05 25.56 17.42
N THR A 297 1.09 26.67 16.68
CA THR A 297 1.90 26.77 15.47
C THR A 297 2.40 28.19 15.27
N ASN A 298 3.55 28.34 14.64
CA ASN A 298 4.04 29.60 14.08
C ASN A 298 4.07 29.58 12.55
N ASN A 299 3.52 28.52 11.93
CA ASN A 299 3.60 28.26 10.49
C ASN A 299 2.29 28.62 9.80
N PHE A 300 2.33 29.53 8.84
CA PHE A 300 1.15 30.03 8.11
C PHE A 300 0.47 28.93 7.30
N LEU A 301 1.23 27.98 6.72
CA LEU A 301 0.66 26.87 5.97
C LEU A 301 -0.18 25.95 6.87
N VAL A 302 0.31 25.69 8.08
CA VAL A 302 -0.44 24.92 9.09
C VAL A 302 -1.69 25.67 9.53
N ALA A 303 -1.56 26.98 9.76
CA ALA A 303 -2.68 27.82 10.19
C ALA A 303 -3.78 27.88 9.12
N ASP A 304 -3.42 28.06 7.84
CA ASP A 304 -4.38 28.13 6.74
C ASP A 304 -5.12 26.80 6.53
N VAL A 305 -4.44 25.67 6.69
CA VAL A 305 -5.06 24.33 6.64
C VAL A 305 -6.07 24.14 7.78
N LEU A 306 -5.73 24.57 8.99
CA LEU A 306 -6.51 24.25 10.19
C LEU A 306 -7.57 25.30 10.54
N ARG A 307 -7.51 26.53 10.01
CA ARG A 307 -8.43 27.62 10.39
C ARG A 307 -9.91 27.29 10.17
N GLY A 308 -10.23 26.42 9.22
CA GLY A 308 -11.60 25.98 8.93
C GLY A 308 -12.12 24.86 9.86
N SER A 309 -11.25 24.27 10.69
CA SER A 309 -11.59 23.09 11.50
C SER A 309 -12.08 23.51 12.89
N ALA A 310 -13.38 23.73 13.05
CA ALA A 310 -13.98 24.16 14.32
C ALA A 310 -13.77 23.19 15.51
N SER A 311 -13.44 21.93 15.22
CA SER A 311 -13.13 20.88 16.20
C SER A 311 -11.69 20.92 16.73
N ILE A 312 -10.83 21.75 16.15
CA ILE A 312 -9.42 21.90 16.50
C ILE A 312 -9.23 23.28 17.12
N ARG A 313 -8.69 23.31 18.34
CA ARG A 313 -8.30 24.58 18.96
C ARG A 313 -6.95 25.00 18.39
N LEU A 314 -6.95 26.03 17.56
CA LEU A 314 -5.73 26.55 16.94
C LEU A 314 -5.25 27.81 17.67
N LEU A 315 -3.99 27.79 18.12
CA LEU A 315 -3.27 28.95 18.64
C LEU A 315 -2.09 29.24 17.71
N PHE A 316 -2.03 30.46 17.19
CA PHE A 316 -0.96 30.92 16.33
C PHE A 316 -0.01 31.83 17.11
N MET A 317 1.29 31.53 17.08
CA MET A 317 2.31 32.39 17.67
C MET A 317 2.65 33.51 16.69
N GLY A 318 2.49 34.76 17.11
CA GLY A 318 2.86 35.93 16.32
C GLY A 318 4.37 36.21 16.32
N GLY A 319 4.77 37.33 15.74
CA GLY A 319 6.16 37.77 15.69
C GLY A 319 6.53 38.37 14.33
N GLN A 320 7.83 38.53 14.09
CA GLN A 320 8.37 38.91 12.80
C GLN A 320 8.10 37.80 11.77
N ILE A 321 7.68 38.17 10.56
CA ILE A 321 7.42 37.22 9.48
C ILE A 321 8.77 36.84 8.83
N GLU A 322 9.03 35.54 8.74
CA GLU A 322 10.06 34.97 7.88
C GLU A 322 9.43 34.64 6.52
N HIS A 323 9.67 35.51 5.54
CA HIS A 323 8.98 35.47 4.25
C HIS A 323 9.30 34.23 3.42
N LEU A 324 10.53 33.69 3.49
CA LEU A 324 10.92 32.53 2.70
C LEU A 324 10.38 31.21 3.27
N GLY A 325 10.09 31.19 4.57
CA GLY A 325 9.68 29.99 5.28
C GLY A 325 8.17 29.89 5.58
N ASP A 326 7.41 30.96 5.34
CA ASP A 326 6.00 31.08 5.72
C ASP A 326 5.76 30.80 7.22
N TYR A 327 6.58 31.39 8.09
CA TYR A 327 6.39 31.30 9.54
C TYR A 327 6.74 32.60 10.26
N THR A 328 6.42 32.66 11.55
CA THR A 328 6.74 33.80 12.43
C THR A 328 7.83 33.47 13.44
N ILE A 329 8.59 34.48 13.81
CA ILE A 329 9.64 34.46 14.82
C ILE A 329 9.26 35.49 15.90
N PRO A 330 8.81 35.06 17.10
CA PRO A 330 8.63 35.95 18.22
C PRO A 330 9.95 36.61 18.65
N ASP A 331 9.86 37.83 19.19
CA ASP A 331 11.02 38.59 19.66
C ASP A 331 11.77 37.86 20.79
N ASP A 332 11.05 37.11 21.62
CA ASP A 332 11.59 36.36 22.76
C ASP A 332 10.85 35.02 22.94
N TRP A 333 11.45 33.96 22.42
CA TRP A 333 10.92 32.59 22.53
C TRP A 333 10.77 32.12 23.98
N GLU A 334 11.70 32.48 24.86
CA GLU A 334 11.68 31.98 26.24
C GLU A 334 10.52 32.61 27.01
N LYS A 335 10.26 33.90 26.78
CA LYS A 335 9.12 34.61 27.35
C LYS A 335 7.79 34.08 26.84
N GLU A 336 7.64 33.89 25.53
CA GLU A 336 6.39 33.40 24.93
C GLU A 336 6.07 31.95 25.37
N LEU A 337 7.09 31.11 25.54
CA LEU A 337 6.92 29.71 25.93
C LEU A 337 6.95 29.47 27.45
N HIS A 338 7.21 30.48 28.28
CA HIS A 338 7.46 30.34 29.72
C HIS A 338 6.38 29.54 30.48
N ASN A 339 5.10 29.72 30.12
CA ASN A 339 3.97 29.05 30.79
C ASN A 339 3.25 28.05 29.87
N ILE A 340 3.91 27.63 28.80
CA ILE A 340 3.36 26.68 27.83
C ILE A 340 3.96 25.31 28.09
N TYR A 341 3.12 24.29 28.15
CA TYR A 341 3.53 22.89 28.21
C TYR A 341 2.89 22.15 27.04
N LEU A 342 3.72 21.47 26.26
CA LEU A 342 3.29 20.73 25.07
C LEU A 342 3.39 19.23 25.32
N ASP A 343 2.37 18.49 24.91
CA ASP A 343 2.40 17.03 24.93
C ASP A 343 3.35 16.49 23.87
N LYS A 344 3.34 17.11 22.68
CA LYS A 344 4.13 16.71 21.51
C LYS A 344 4.60 17.92 20.71
N ALA A 345 5.77 17.82 20.10
CA ALA A 345 6.22 18.78 19.09
C ALA A 345 6.80 18.06 17.88
N PHE A 346 6.36 18.45 16.69
CA PHE A 346 6.83 17.90 15.42
C PHE A 346 7.79 18.86 14.73
N PHE A 347 8.96 18.35 14.39
CA PHE A 347 10.00 19.08 13.67
C PHE A 347 10.46 18.33 12.43
N SER A 348 10.85 19.09 11.43
CA SER A 348 11.57 18.59 10.25
C SER A 348 12.98 19.16 10.27
N VAL A 349 13.90 18.49 9.59
CA VAL A 349 15.32 18.89 9.51
C VAL A 349 15.83 18.76 8.07
N ASP A 350 17.00 19.34 7.79
CA ASP A 350 17.60 19.28 6.45
C ASP A 350 18.51 18.07 6.26
N GLY A 351 19.01 17.49 7.35
CA GLY A 351 19.83 16.28 7.30
C GLY A 351 19.85 15.49 8.60
N VAL A 352 19.95 14.18 8.46
CA VAL A 352 20.09 13.19 9.53
C VAL A 352 21.32 12.36 9.22
N ASP A 353 22.34 12.44 10.06
CA ASP A 353 23.62 11.73 9.90
C ASP A 353 23.93 10.95 11.17
N LEU A 354 24.36 9.69 11.06
CA LEU A 354 24.70 8.88 12.24
C LEU A 354 25.80 9.51 13.09
N ASN A 355 26.72 10.26 12.46
CA ASN A 355 27.83 10.90 13.18
C ASN A 355 27.48 12.29 13.70
N SER A 356 26.71 13.06 12.92
CA SER A 356 26.42 14.47 13.23
C SER A 356 25.06 14.71 13.87
N GLY A 357 24.21 13.69 13.93
CA GLY A 357 22.85 13.80 14.45
C GLY A 357 21.91 14.55 13.51
N TYR A 358 21.04 15.37 14.09
CA TYR A 358 20.11 16.21 13.36
C TYR A 358 20.76 17.53 12.96
N THR A 359 20.60 17.93 11.69
CA THR A 359 21.22 19.13 11.12
C THR A 359 20.26 19.99 10.30
N LEU A 360 20.51 21.29 10.26
CA LEU A 360 19.71 22.28 9.51
C LEU A 360 20.60 23.39 8.93
N SER A 361 20.04 24.16 8.01
CA SER A 361 20.71 25.36 7.45
C SER A 361 20.16 26.67 8.00
N ASP A 362 18.90 26.66 8.47
CA ASP A 362 18.16 27.85 8.89
C ASP A 362 18.31 28.12 10.41
N LYS A 363 18.97 29.22 10.77
CA LYS A 363 19.25 29.59 12.17
C LYS A 363 17.98 29.93 12.98
N PRO A 364 17.03 30.72 12.48
CA PRO A 364 15.72 30.84 13.11
C PRO A 364 15.04 29.51 13.44
N VAL A 365 15.04 28.52 12.52
CA VAL A 365 14.47 27.19 12.79
C VAL A 365 15.24 26.45 13.88
N PHE A 366 16.56 26.61 13.96
CA PHE A 366 17.36 26.09 15.07
C PHE A 366 16.90 26.64 16.42
N ASP A 367 16.70 27.94 16.52
CA ASP A 367 16.29 28.59 17.76
C ASP A 367 14.88 28.18 18.18
N ILE A 368 13.98 27.99 17.21
CA ILE A 368 12.63 27.43 17.42
C ILE A 368 12.73 26.05 18.06
N ILE A 369 13.47 25.13 17.45
CA ILE A 369 13.58 23.74 17.93
C ILE A 369 14.16 23.74 19.36
N ARG A 370 15.25 24.48 19.60
CA ARG A 370 15.90 24.54 20.92
C ARG A 370 15.00 25.12 22.00
N SER A 371 14.14 26.07 21.67
CA SER A 371 13.24 26.70 22.63
C SER A 371 12.03 25.81 22.93
N VAL A 372 11.39 25.26 21.90
CA VAL A 372 10.18 24.44 22.03
C VAL A 372 10.48 23.07 22.68
N VAL A 373 11.64 22.47 22.40
CA VAL A 373 12.03 21.19 23.03
C VAL A 373 12.05 21.30 24.56
N LYS A 374 12.44 22.45 25.13
CA LYS A 374 12.51 22.65 26.59
C LYS A 374 11.15 22.54 27.29
N CYS A 375 10.05 22.85 26.60
CA CYS A 375 8.70 22.82 27.15
C CYS A 375 7.82 21.68 26.60
N THR A 376 8.42 20.72 25.89
CA THR A 376 7.72 19.62 25.24
C THR A 376 8.00 18.30 25.95
N ARG A 377 6.96 17.51 26.23
CA ARG A 377 7.10 16.17 26.82
C ARG A 377 7.65 15.14 25.83
N GLU A 378 7.20 15.18 24.58
CA GLU A 378 7.64 14.26 23.53
C GLU A 378 8.05 15.01 22.27
N THR A 379 9.35 15.03 21.98
CA THR A 379 9.89 15.57 20.74
C THR A 379 9.87 14.52 19.64
N ILE A 380 9.25 14.86 18.51
CA ILE A 380 9.10 13.99 17.34
C ILE A 380 9.79 14.61 16.13
N MET A 381 10.72 13.86 15.53
CA MET A 381 11.31 14.22 14.25
C MET A 381 10.51 13.55 13.12
N ALA A 382 9.83 14.37 12.31
CA ALA A 382 9.07 13.96 11.14
C ALA A 382 9.94 14.20 9.89
N VAL A 383 10.59 13.15 9.40
CA VAL A 383 11.68 13.27 8.42
C VAL A 383 11.48 12.27 7.30
N ASP A 384 11.45 12.77 6.06
CA ASP A 384 11.38 11.90 4.89
C ASP A 384 12.73 11.23 4.60
N HIS A 385 12.67 10.07 3.95
CA HIS A 385 13.85 9.23 3.74
C HIS A 385 14.97 9.93 2.95
N THR A 386 14.70 11.00 2.19
CA THR A 386 15.71 11.71 1.39
C THR A 386 16.69 12.53 2.25
N LYS A 387 16.35 12.75 3.52
CA LYS A 387 17.15 13.53 4.48
C LYS A 387 18.14 12.68 5.28
N PHE A 388 18.08 11.36 5.15
CA PHE A 388 19.07 10.46 5.76
C PHE A 388 20.34 10.43 4.93
N ASP A 389 21.48 10.20 5.59
CA ASP A 389 22.84 10.34 5.04
C ASP A 389 23.14 11.74 4.49
N GLN A 390 22.38 12.74 4.95
CA GLN A 390 22.59 14.15 4.60
C GLN A 390 23.10 14.93 5.80
N ARG A 391 23.89 15.96 5.53
CA ARG A 391 24.39 16.90 6.52
C ARG A 391 24.17 18.33 6.04
N ALA A 392 23.54 19.12 6.89
CA ALA A 392 23.38 20.55 6.70
C ALA A 392 24.36 21.36 7.55
N PHE A 393 24.27 22.68 7.47
CA PHE A 393 25.29 23.60 7.98
C PHE A 393 25.48 23.55 9.50
N MET A 394 24.41 23.40 10.29
CA MET A 394 24.43 23.46 11.75
C MET A 394 23.88 22.17 12.38
N LYS A 395 24.56 21.70 13.44
CA LYS A 395 24.10 20.58 14.28
C LYS A 395 23.13 21.07 15.34
N ILE A 396 21.95 20.46 15.40
CA ILE A 396 20.89 20.72 16.40
C ILE A 396 21.18 19.95 17.68
N GLY A 397 21.52 18.67 17.52
CA GLY A 397 21.73 17.71 18.59
C GLY A 397 22.00 16.32 18.02
N ASP A 398 22.35 15.39 18.90
CA ASP A 398 22.48 13.98 18.56
C ASP A 398 21.11 13.36 18.22
N LEU A 399 21.11 12.14 17.67
CA LEU A 399 19.88 11.47 17.24
C LEU A 399 18.93 11.13 18.42
N ASP A 400 19.44 11.12 19.65
CA ASP A 400 18.66 10.93 20.88
C ASP A 400 17.96 12.21 21.36
N LEU A 401 18.17 13.35 20.71
CA LEU A 401 17.41 14.59 20.94
C LEU A 401 15.89 14.35 20.79
N ALA A 402 15.50 13.41 19.93
CA ALA A 402 14.13 13.02 19.71
C ALA A 402 13.89 11.59 20.18
N ASN A 403 12.92 11.42 21.08
CA ASN A 403 12.53 10.10 21.58
C ASN A 403 11.63 9.35 20.58
N THR A 404 11.14 10.04 19.55
CA THR A 404 10.27 9.49 18.51
C THR A 404 10.68 10.03 17.14
N VAL A 405 10.68 9.16 16.13
CA VAL A 405 10.92 9.49 14.71
C VAL A 405 9.75 8.97 13.88
N VAL A 406 9.24 9.81 12.98
CA VAL A 406 8.23 9.43 11.97
C VAL A 406 8.86 9.58 10.59
N THR A 407 8.84 8.53 9.78
CA THR A 407 9.53 8.48 8.49
C THR A 407 8.91 7.48 7.50
N ASN A 408 9.40 7.45 6.26
CA ASN A 408 8.95 6.53 5.21
C ASN A 408 9.62 5.15 5.32
N ALA A 409 9.02 4.12 4.72
CA ALA A 409 9.52 2.72 4.75
C ALA A 409 11.00 2.57 4.35
N ASN A 410 11.45 3.46 3.46
CA ASN A 410 12.76 3.45 2.80
C ASN A 410 13.91 4.01 3.66
N ILE A 411 13.71 4.28 4.94
CA ILE A 411 14.80 4.65 5.86
C ILE A 411 15.91 3.56 5.87
N PRO A 412 17.22 3.93 5.80
CA PRO A 412 18.30 2.96 5.80
C PRO A 412 18.36 2.11 7.08
N ASN A 413 18.78 0.84 6.95
CA ASN A 413 18.74 -0.14 8.03
C ASN A 413 19.63 0.20 9.23
N GLU A 414 20.71 0.94 9.01
CA GLU A 414 21.60 1.40 10.07
C GLU A 414 20.92 2.40 11.01
N TYR A 415 20.08 3.29 10.49
CA TYR A 415 19.27 4.18 11.33
C TYR A 415 18.17 3.41 12.07
N LYS A 416 17.53 2.41 11.42
CA LYS A 416 16.58 1.52 12.11
C LYS A 416 17.24 0.82 13.30
N ARG A 417 18.45 0.31 13.11
CA ARG A 417 19.24 -0.34 14.17
C ARG A 417 19.60 0.67 15.27
N TYR A 418 20.14 1.82 14.88
CA TYR A 418 20.51 2.87 15.82
C TYR A 418 19.32 3.28 16.70
N PHE A 419 18.17 3.59 16.09
CA PHE A 419 16.97 4.00 16.83
C PHE A 419 16.49 2.90 17.77
N LEU A 420 16.50 1.64 17.34
CA LEU A 420 16.14 0.50 18.20
C LEU A 420 17.09 0.37 19.40
N GLU A 421 18.40 0.42 19.18
CA GLU A 421 19.43 0.27 20.21
C GLU A 421 19.40 1.40 21.24
N HIS A 422 19.00 2.61 20.82
CA HIS A 422 18.91 3.79 21.68
C HIS A 422 17.50 4.02 22.26
N GLY A 423 16.56 3.10 22.04
CA GLY A 423 15.19 3.20 22.57
C GLY A 423 14.35 4.33 21.96
N ILE A 424 14.70 4.78 20.76
CA ILE A 424 13.98 5.80 20.00
C ILE A 424 12.83 5.13 19.25
N ARG A 425 11.59 5.57 19.51
CA ARG A 425 10.40 5.01 18.85
C ARG A 425 10.37 5.40 17.38
N THR A 426 10.42 4.42 16.48
CA THR A 426 10.31 4.69 15.03
C THR A 426 8.94 4.28 14.50
N TYR A 427 8.23 5.24 13.91
CA TYR A 427 6.99 5.00 13.19
C TYR A 427 7.25 5.13 11.68
N THR A 428 6.93 4.07 10.95
CA THR A 428 7.11 4.02 9.50
C THR A 428 6.09 3.06 8.88
N THR A 429 5.81 3.20 7.59
CA THR A 429 5.04 2.21 6.85
C THR A 429 5.86 0.95 6.65
N TYR A 430 5.22 -0.21 6.79
CA TYR A 430 5.83 -1.50 6.48
C TYR A 430 5.09 -2.11 5.29
N ASP A 431 5.81 -2.36 4.21
CA ASP A 431 5.33 -3.26 3.16
C ASP A 431 5.65 -4.70 3.62
N LEU A 432 4.79 -5.24 4.48
CA LEU A 432 4.91 -6.63 4.91
C LEU A 432 4.55 -7.50 3.71
N LYS A 433 5.56 -8.01 2.99
CA LYS A 433 5.32 -9.14 2.08
C LYS A 433 4.63 -10.23 2.89
N PRO A 434 3.47 -10.75 2.45
CA PRO A 434 2.79 -11.81 3.17
C PRO A 434 3.77 -12.96 3.36
N VAL A 435 3.93 -13.39 4.61
CA VAL A 435 4.72 -14.58 4.94
C VAL A 435 4.00 -15.74 4.26
N THR A 436 4.52 -16.20 3.13
CA THR A 436 4.10 -17.48 2.55
C THR A 436 4.62 -18.57 3.48
N PHE A 437 3.70 -19.14 4.27
CA PHE A 437 3.93 -20.31 5.11
C PHE A 437 4.00 -21.59 4.29
#